data_AF-A0A8T4IZN0-F1
#
_entry.id   AF-A0A8T4IZN0-F1
#
_cell.length_a   1.000
_cell.length_b   1.000
_cell.length_c   1.000
_cell.angle_alpha   90.00
_cell.angle_beta   90.00
_cell.angle_gamma   90.00
#
_symmetry.space_group_name_H-M   'P 1'
#
loop_
_entity.id
_entity.type
_entity.pdbx_description
1 polymer ?
#
loop_
_entity_poly.entity_id
_entity_poly.type
_entity_poly.pdbx_seq_one_letter_code
_entity_poly.pdbx_strand_id
1 'polypeptide(L)' 'ADAAREVKRERPGSRIVNLPTDDGPQFASFAWQAGARWFSTEGGAWSVSMADGPTRKVAAYWQDLLDRDLVHHNPT' A
#
# COMPACT_ATOMS: atom_id res chain seq x y z
N ALA A 1 -12.80 -1.79 3.25
CA ALA A 1 -13.27 -1.69 1.86
C ALA A 1 -14.67 -1.08 1.73
N ASP A 2 -15.56 -1.22 2.72
CA ASP A 2 -16.97 -0.77 2.61
C ASP A 2 -17.12 0.71 2.27
N ALA A 3 -16.38 1.59 2.96
CA ALA A 3 -16.37 3.03 2.67
C ALA A 3 -15.95 3.36 1.22
N ALA A 4 -14.98 2.64 0.66
CA ALA A 4 -14.56 2.83 -0.72
C ALA A 4 -15.65 2.39 -1.72
N ARG A 5 -16.37 1.31 -1.41
CA ARG A 5 -17.53 0.88 -2.20
C ARG A 5 -18.65 1.91 -2.15
N GLU A 6 -18.91 2.48 -0.97
CA GLU A 6 -19.92 3.51 -0.76
C GLU A 6 -19.63 4.75 -1.61
N VAL A 7 -18.41 5.29 -1.50
CA VAL A 7 -17.99 6.46 -2.29
C VAL A 7 -18.11 6.19 -3.79
N LYS A 8 -17.68 5.02 -4.28
CA LYS A 8 -17.82 4.66 -5.70
C LYS A 8 -19.29 4.59 -6.14
N ARG A 9 -20.19 4.08 -5.29
CA ARG A 9 -21.63 3.99 -5.58
C ARG A 9 -22.27 5.37 -5.66
N GLU A 10 -22.00 6.25 -4.70
CA GLU A 10 -22.58 7.59 -4.65
C GLU A 10 -21.93 8.57 -5.63
N ARG A 11 -20.64 8.37 -5.94
CA ARG A 11 -19.84 9.22 -6.83
C ARG A 11 -18.97 8.35 -7.75
N PRO A 12 -19.51 7.83 -8.86
CA PRO A 12 -18.81 6.87 -9.74
C PRO A 12 -17.43 7.32 -10.25
N GLY A 13 -17.24 8.62 -10.47
CA GLY A 13 -15.98 9.21 -10.90
C GLY A 13 -14.96 9.50 -9.78
N SER A 14 -15.28 9.18 -8.52
CA SER A 14 -14.43 9.49 -7.37
C SER A 14 -13.91 8.23 -6.68
N ARG A 15 -12.74 8.34 -6.06
CA ARG A 15 -12.15 7.31 -5.21
C ARG A 15 -11.80 7.94 -3.86
N ILE A 16 -11.99 7.19 -2.79
CA ILE A 16 -11.84 7.71 -1.42
C ILE A 16 -10.38 8.01 -1.06
N VAL A 17 -9.43 7.34 -1.71
CA VAL A 17 -7.98 7.48 -1.47
C VAL A 17 -7.24 7.44 -2.81
N ASN A 18 -6.19 8.26 -2.90
CA ASN A 18 -5.13 8.13 -3.89
C ASN A 18 -3.99 7.27 -3.32
N LEU A 19 -3.60 6.22 -4.04
CA LEU A 19 -2.36 5.49 -3.81
C LEU A 19 -1.34 5.99 -4.84
N PRO A 20 -0.39 6.87 -4.45
CA PRO A 20 0.67 7.29 -5.36
C PRO A 20 1.54 6.07 -5.71
N THR A 21 1.70 5.80 -7.00
CA THR A 21 2.58 4.72 -7.49
C THR A 21 3.98 5.23 -7.84
N ASP A 22 4.15 6.56 -7.89
CA ASP A 22 5.41 7.26 -8.10
C ASP A 22 6.11 7.68 -6.79
N ASP A 23 5.45 7.53 -5.64
CA ASP A 23 5.98 7.91 -4.33
C ASP A 23 5.83 6.79 -3.28
N GLY A 24 6.97 6.26 -2.83
CA GLY A 24 7.06 5.11 -1.90
C GLY A 24 6.75 5.34 -0.41
N PRO A 25 6.87 6.53 0.20
CA PRO A 25 6.70 6.75 1.65
C PRO A 25 5.33 6.35 2.20
N GLN A 26 4.25 6.56 1.45
CA GLN A 26 2.91 6.16 1.90
C GLN A 26 2.83 4.64 2.07
N PHE A 27 3.28 3.88 1.07
CA PHE A 27 3.31 2.42 1.14
C PHE A 27 4.25 1.93 2.25
N ALA A 28 5.45 2.52 2.34
CA ALA A 28 6.42 2.22 3.39
C ALA A 28 5.83 2.42 4.79
N SER A 29 5.11 3.52 5.00
CA SER A 29 4.47 3.83 6.28
C SER A 29 3.49 2.74 6.71
N PHE A 30 2.66 2.25 5.79
CA PHE A 30 1.72 1.16 6.08
C PHE A 30 2.43 -0.17 6.34
N ALA A 31 3.45 -0.50 5.54
CA ALA A 31 4.25 -1.70 5.74
C ALA A 31 4.90 -1.72 7.14
N TRP A 32 5.51 -0.60 7.54
CA TRP A 32 6.17 -0.46 8.83
C TRP A 32 5.18 -0.50 10.01
N GLN A 33 4.01 0.13 9.88
CA GLN A 33 2.93 0.01 10.88
C GLN A 33 2.42 -1.42 11.01
N ALA A 34 2.42 -2.20 9.93
CA ALA A 34 2.09 -3.62 9.94
C ALA A 34 3.22 -4.51 10.50
N GLY A 35 4.36 -3.91 10.89
CA GLY A 35 5.51 -4.61 11.49
C GLY A 35 6.64 -4.95 10.52
N ALA A 36 6.62 -4.42 9.29
CA ALA A 36 7.71 -4.65 8.34
C ALA A 36 9.04 -4.07 8.87
N ARG A 37 10.14 -4.74 8.54
CA ARG A 37 11.49 -4.30 8.87
C ARG A 37 12.36 -4.46 7.62
N TRP A 38 12.50 -3.36 6.88
CA TRP A 38 13.14 -3.41 5.56
C TRP A 38 14.65 -3.44 5.58
N PHE A 39 15.25 -3.09 6.70
CA PHE A 39 16.69 -3.14 6.86
C PHE A 39 17.08 -3.51 8.29
N SER A 40 18.24 -4.14 8.42
CA SER A 40 18.93 -4.35 9.69
C SER A 40 20.41 -4.05 9.54
N THR A 41 21.07 -3.73 10.64
CA THR A 41 22.52 -3.50 10.72
C THR A 41 23.20 -4.52 11.63
N GLU A 42 22.55 -5.66 11.85
CA GLU A 42 23.05 -6.71 12.74
C GLU A 42 24.36 -7.30 12.22
N GLY A 43 25.28 -7.62 13.12
CA GLY A 43 26.59 -8.17 12.74
C GLY A 43 27.51 -7.19 12.00
N GLY A 44 27.21 -5.89 12.03
CA GLY A 44 28.02 -4.87 11.35
C GLY A 44 27.86 -4.81 9.83
N ALA A 45 26.88 -5.54 9.29
CA ALA A 45 26.53 -5.53 7.87
C ALA A 45 25.11 -4.98 7.66
N TRP A 46 24.89 -4.32 6.53
CA TRP A 46 23.55 -3.91 6.11
C TRP A 46 22.85 -5.05 5.40
N SER A 47 21.67 -5.43 5.87
CA SER A 47 20.74 -6.29 5.15
C SER A 47 19.53 -5.46 4.71
N VAL A 48 19.02 -5.71 3.50
CA VAL A 48 17.86 -5.00 2.95
C VAL A 48 16.91 -6.03 2.34
N SER A 49 15.64 -6.00 2.76
CA SER A 49 14.59 -6.85 2.19
C SER A 49 13.22 -6.22 2.39
N MET A 50 12.47 -6.04 1.30
CA MET A 50 11.07 -5.57 1.32
C MET A 50 10.08 -6.70 1.04
N ALA A 51 10.55 -7.95 1.07
CA ALA A 51 9.73 -9.12 0.74
C ALA A 51 9.27 -9.89 1.99
N ASP A 52 9.18 -9.22 3.14
CA ASP A 52 8.72 -9.85 4.37
C ASP A 52 7.19 -10.07 4.38
N GLY A 53 6.71 -10.87 5.33
CA GLY A 53 5.28 -11.17 5.49
C GLY A 53 4.40 -9.92 5.66
N PRO A 54 4.75 -8.99 6.57
CA PRO A 54 4.04 -7.72 6.73
C PRO A 54 3.94 -6.91 5.43
N THR A 55 5.03 -6.77 4.68
CA THR A 55 5.02 -6.02 3.41
C THR A 55 4.12 -6.68 2.39
N ARG A 56 4.20 -8.02 2.25
CA ARG A 56 3.31 -8.77 1.34
C ARG A 56 1.83 -8.63 1.72
N LYS A 57 1.51 -8.60 3.01
CA LYS A 57 0.14 -8.37 3.50
C LYS A 57 -0.39 -7.00 3.06
N VAL A 58 0.41 -5.95 3.24
CA VAL A 58 0.04 -4.59 2.83
C VAL A 58 -0.07 -4.50 1.30
N ALA A 59 0.88 -5.07 0.56
CA ALA A 59 0.83 -5.15 -0.90
C ALA A 59 -0.46 -5.83 -1.39
N ALA A 60 -0.78 -7.01 -0.85
CA ALA A 60 -1.98 -7.75 -1.24
C ALA A 60 -3.27 -6.97 -0.97
N TYR A 61 -3.34 -6.26 0.16
CA TYR A 61 -4.49 -5.42 0.48
C TYR A 61 -4.68 -4.27 -0.53
N TRP A 62 -3.62 -3.54 -0.86
CA TRP A 62 -3.69 -2.43 -1.81
C TRP A 62 -3.94 -2.92 -3.24
N GLN A 63 -3.36 -4.06 -3.63
CA GLN A 63 -3.63 -4.70 -4.91
C GLN A 63 -5.11 -5.08 -5.05
N ASP A 64 -5.74 -5.70 -4.04
CA ASP A 64 -7.18 -6.02 -4.07
C ASP A 64 -8.04 -4.76 -4.30
N LEU A 65 -7.70 -3.64 -3.65
CA LEU A 65 -8.44 -2.39 -3.83
C LEU A 65 -8.26 -1.80 -5.24
N LEU A 66 -7.08 -1.94 -5.84
CA LEU A 66 -6.82 -1.53 -7.22
C LEU A 66 -7.58 -2.41 -8.21
N ASP A 67 -7.51 -3.73 -8.07
CA ASP A 67 -8.19 -4.71 -8.94
C ASP A 67 -9.71 -4.50 -8.95
N ARG A 68 -10.25 -4.05 -7.82
CA ARG A 68 -11.68 -3.76 -7.64
C ARG A 68 -12.05 -2.32 -7.98
N ASP A 69 -11.06 -1.54 -8.43
CA ASP A 69 -11.19 -0.14 -8.80
C ASP A 69 -11.88 0.67 -7.69
N LEU A 70 -11.35 0.54 -6.47
CA LEU A 70 -11.83 1.19 -5.24
C LEU A 70 -10.91 2.31 -4.74
N VAL A 71 -9.70 2.39 -5.25
CA VAL A 71 -8.73 3.46 -4.99
C VAL A 71 -8.25 4.05 -6.32
N HIS A 72 -7.84 5.31 -6.29
CA HIS A 72 -7.18 5.93 -7.43
C HIS A 72 -5.69 5.63 -7.36
N HIS A 73 -5.06 5.51 -8.53
CA HIS A 73 -3.62 5.59 -8.69
C HIS A 73 -3.33 6.72 -9.66
N ASN A 74 -2.20 7.41 -9.48
CA ASN A 74 -1.76 8.44 -10.41
C ASN A 74 -1.64 7.87 -11.84
N PRO A 75 -2.04 8.63 -12.87
CA PRO A 75 -1.78 8.25 -14.25
C PRO A 75 -0.27 8.28 -14.51
N THR A 76 0.25 7.22 -15.12
CA THR A 76 1.60 7.17 -15.70
C THR A 76 1.73 8.05 -16.93
#